data_AF-A0A2N1A5L6-F1
#
_entry.id   AF-A0A2N1A5L6-F1
#
_cell.length_a   1.000
_cell.length_b   1.000
_cell.length_c   1.000
_cell.angle_alpha   90.00
_cell.angle_beta   90.00
_cell.angle_gamma   90.00
#
_symmetry.space_group_name_H-M   'P 1'
#
loop_
_entity.id
_entity.type
_entity.pdbx_description
1 polymer ?
#
loop_
_entity_poly.entity_id
_entity_poly.type
_entity_poly.pdbx_seq_one_letter_code
_entity_poly.pdbx_strand_id
1 'polypeptide(L)'
;MQRYITNNDNVIYTIPSAENGQQSAFQLTDIPDITGVGETLFIAYDQQKVLFEQNYEWEAVDPEVKRYDAQLFRFESADIETLKAFVESQTPDVTLWQNVRKKRPQPADFSLMIQAIVEAAQQQSIFEFYLIQS
;
A
#
# COMPACT_ATOMS: atom_id res chain seq x y z
N MET A 1 6.44 -15.40 -6.51
CA MET A 1 5.96 -14.08 -6.97
C MET A 1 6.08 -13.12 -5.81
N GLN A 2 6.87 -12.08 -5.98
CA GLN A 2 7.15 -11.06 -4.97
C GLN A 2 6.26 -9.84 -5.25
N ARG A 3 5.78 -9.19 -4.19
CA ARG A 3 4.87 -8.04 -4.30
C ARG A 3 5.58 -6.81 -3.77
N TYR A 4 5.50 -5.72 -4.53
CA TYR A 4 6.17 -4.46 -4.21
C TYR A 4 5.17 -3.33 -4.20
N ILE A 5 5.35 -2.41 -3.26
CA ILE A 5 4.72 -1.09 -3.31
C ILE A 5 5.75 -0.13 -3.89
N THR A 6 5.38 0.52 -4.98
CA THR A 6 6.23 1.45 -5.69
C THR A 6 5.62 2.84 -5.75
N ASN A 7 6.48 3.81 -5.97
CA ASN A 7 6.14 5.13 -6.44
C ASN A 7 6.86 5.31 -7.78
N ASN A 8 6.12 5.21 -8.88
CA ASN A 8 6.69 5.07 -10.22
C ASN A 8 7.75 3.95 -10.26
N ASP A 9 9.00 4.29 -10.54
CA ASP A 9 10.13 3.34 -10.64
C ASP A 9 10.78 2.99 -9.28
N ASN A 10 10.41 3.68 -8.20
CA ASN A 10 11.03 3.48 -6.89
C ASN A 10 10.26 2.45 -6.06
N VAL A 11 10.93 1.37 -5.64
CA VAL A 11 10.38 0.43 -4.66
C VAL A 11 10.44 1.06 -3.27
N ILE A 12 9.27 1.27 -2.66
CA ILE A 12 9.11 1.88 -1.33
C ILE A 12 9.00 0.80 -0.26
N TYR A 13 8.28 -0.29 -0.55
CA TYR A 13 8.10 -1.38 0.39
C TYR A 13 8.02 -2.72 -0.32
N THR A 14 8.66 -3.73 0.26
CA THR A 14 8.59 -5.10 -0.22
C THR A 14 7.71 -5.90 0.73
N ILE A 15 6.60 -6.42 0.22
CA ILE A 15 5.67 -7.19 1.04
C ILE A 15 6.35 -8.53 1.38
N PRO A 16 6.53 -8.84 2.68
CA PRO A 16 7.16 -10.09 3.08
C PRO A 16 6.30 -11.28 2.64
N SER A 17 6.97 -12.32 2.13
CA SER A 17 6.34 -13.62 1.93
C SER A 17 6.42 -14.37 3.25
N ALA A 18 5.32 -14.96 3.73
CA ALA A 18 5.37 -15.73 4.96
C ALA A 18 6.24 -16.99 4.73
N GLU A 19 6.92 -17.45 5.80
CA GLU A 19 7.86 -18.60 5.74
C GLU A 19 7.20 -19.91 5.26
N ASN A 20 5.87 -20.00 5.34
CA ASN A 20 5.07 -21.11 4.84
C ASN A 20 4.72 -21.01 3.33
N GLY A 21 5.28 -20.03 2.61
CA GLY A 21 5.02 -19.78 1.19
C GLY A 21 3.65 -19.15 0.91
N GLN A 22 2.86 -18.82 1.94
CA GLN A 22 1.64 -18.04 1.76
C GLN A 22 2.03 -16.57 1.58
N GLN A 23 1.55 -15.96 0.50
CA GLN A 23 1.71 -14.52 0.34
C GLN A 23 0.97 -13.81 1.46
N SER A 24 1.59 -12.78 2.04
CA SER A 24 0.88 -11.90 2.96
C SER A 24 -0.37 -11.35 2.26
N ALA A 25 -1.52 -11.49 2.91
CA ALA A 25 -2.83 -11.19 2.32
C ALA A 25 -3.06 -9.68 2.15
N PHE A 26 -2.15 -8.82 2.63
CA PHE A 26 -2.32 -7.37 2.58
C PHE A 26 -2.39 -6.86 1.15
N GLN A 27 -3.35 -5.98 0.95
CA GLN A 27 -3.62 -5.25 -0.28
C GLN A 27 -3.69 -3.77 0.04
N LEU A 28 -3.50 -2.93 -0.97
CA LEU A 28 -3.67 -1.49 -0.79
C LEU A 28 -5.10 -1.13 -0.42
N THR A 29 -6.06 -1.96 -0.86
CA THR A 29 -7.49 -1.84 -0.53
C THR A 29 -7.76 -1.92 0.98
N ASP A 30 -6.89 -2.57 1.75
CA ASP A 30 -7.06 -2.68 3.19
C ASP A 30 -6.77 -1.35 3.91
N ILE A 31 -6.05 -0.42 3.26
CA ILE A 31 -5.66 0.86 3.88
C ILE A 31 -6.88 1.75 4.12
N PRO A 32 -7.71 2.09 3.11
CA PRO A 32 -8.92 2.87 3.36
C PRO A 32 -9.88 2.18 4.34
N ASP A 33 -10.03 0.86 4.25
CA ASP A 33 -10.94 0.10 5.12
C ASP A 33 -10.54 0.14 6.60
N ILE A 34 -9.24 0.20 6.88
CA ILE A 34 -8.69 0.19 8.25
C ILE A 34 -8.49 1.61 8.79
N THR A 35 -7.98 2.52 7.95
CA THR A 35 -7.59 3.87 8.37
C THR A 35 -8.68 4.91 8.15
N GLY A 36 -9.66 4.62 7.28
CA GLY A 36 -10.72 5.53 6.89
C GLY A 36 -10.27 6.66 5.96
N VAL A 37 -9.04 6.61 5.44
CA VAL A 37 -8.47 7.67 4.59
C VAL A 37 -7.89 7.14 3.29
N GLY A 38 -7.86 8.03 2.30
CA GLY A 38 -7.49 7.69 0.93
C GLY A 38 -8.52 6.80 0.23
N GLU A 39 -8.16 6.40 -0.98
CA GLU A 39 -8.92 5.49 -1.81
C GLU A 39 -7.99 4.51 -2.49
N THR A 40 -8.53 3.35 -2.87
CA THR A 40 -7.81 2.39 -3.70
C THR A 40 -8.54 2.17 -5.01
N LEU A 41 -7.81 2.28 -6.11
CA LEU A 41 -8.28 2.03 -7.46
C LEU A 41 -7.58 0.79 -8.02
N PHE A 42 -8.30 0.02 -8.82
CA PHE A 42 -7.68 -0.98 -9.69
C PHE A 42 -7.44 -0.32 -11.04
N ILE A 43 -6.21 -0.37 -11.55
CA ILE A 43 -5.84 0.34 -12.76
C ILE A 43 -5.33 -0.63 -13.83
N ALA A 44 -5.62 -0.31 -15.09
CA ALA A 44 -5.07 -0.99 -16.26
C ALA A 44 -4.37 0.02 -17.17
N TYR A 45 -3.22 -0.37 -17.71
CA TYR A 45 -2.48 0.44 -18.68
C TYR A 45 -2.90 0.06 -20.10
N ASP A 46 -2.91 1.05 -20.98
CA ASP A 46 -2.98 0.77 -22.41
C ASP A 46 -1.63 0.20 -22.88
N GLN A 47 -1.58 -1.13 -23.04
CA GLN A 47 -0.36 -1.82 -23.42
C GLN A 47 0.21 -1.36 -24.77
N GLN A 48 -0.63 -0.92 -25.71
CA GLN A 48 -0.15 -0.41 -26.99
C GLN A 48 0.54 0.94 -26.81
N LYS A 49 -0.07 1.84 -26.04
CA LYS A 49 0.54 3.14 -25.71
C LYS A 49 1.83 3.00 -24.89
N VAL A 50 1.87 2.09 -23.93
CA VAL A 50 3.10 1.84 -23.14
C VAL A 50 4.22 1.35 -24.05
N LEU A 51 3.94 0.40 -24.95
CA LEU A 51 4.95 -0.21 -25.82
C LEU A 51 5.45 0.72 -26.93
N PHE A 52 4.57 1.52 -27.53
CA PHE A 52 4.90 2.31 -28.73
C PHE A 52 5.09 3.80 -28.47
N GLU A 53 4.44 4.35 -27.44
CA GLU A 53 4.42 5.78 -27.16
C GLU A 53 5.13 6.14 -25.84
N GLN A 54 5.56 5.13 -25.06
CA GLN A 54 6.07 5.30 -23.69
C GLN A 54 5.11 6.11 -22.81
N ASN A 55 3.81 6.01 -23.11
CA ASN A 55 2.76 6.70 -22.38
C ASN A 55 2.14 5.73 -21.37
N TYR A 56 2.29 6.07 -20.08
CA TYR A 56 1.84 5.27 -18.94
C TYR A 56 0.49 5.76 -18.39
N GLU A 57 -0.34 6.35 -19.25
CA GLU A 57 -1.73 6.63 -18.95
C GLU A 57 -2.45 5.35 -18.51
N TRP A 58 -3.05 5.41 -17.32
CA TRP A 58 -3.86 4.35 -16.75
C TRP A 58 -5.32 4.76 -16.69
N GLU A 59 -6.20 3.77 -16.72
CA GLU A 59 -7.63 3.94 -16.43
C GLU A 59 -8.03 3.11 -15.22
N ALA A 60 -8.95 3.65 -14.41
CA ALA A 60 -9.56 2.89 -13.33
C ALA A 60 -10.54 1.86 -13.91
N VAL A 61 -10.43 0.61 -13.47
CA VAL A 61 -11.23 -0.51 -13.96
C VAL A 61 -11.91 -1.24 -12.81
N ASP A 62 -13.04 -1.88 -13.11
CA ASP A 62 -13.68 -2.82 -12.20
C ASP A 62 -12.99 -4.19 -12.31
N PRO A 63 -12.36 -4.71 -11.24
CA PRO A 63 -11.67 -6.00 -11.27
C PRO A 63 -12.61 -7.19 -11.49
N GLU A 64 -13.93 -7.04 -11.26
CA GLU A 64 -14.91 -8.10 -11.53
C GLU A 64 -15.20 -8.25 -13.04
N VAL A 65 -15.02 -7.17 -13.80
CA VAL A 65 -15.39 -7.09 -15.22
C VAL A 65 -14.17 -7.12 -16.14
N LYS A 66 -13.06 -6.54 -15.70
CA LYS A 66 -11.85 -6.35 -16.51
C LYS A 66 -10.60 -6.68 -15.71
N ARG A 67 -9.64 -7.30 -16.37
CA ARG A 67 -8.31 -7.53 -15.78
C ARG A 67 -7.62 -6.19 -15.52
N TYR A 68 -7.08 -6.04 -14.32
CA TYR A 68 -6.26 -4.90 -13.92
C TYR A 68 -4.78 -5.29 -13.91
N ASP A 69 -3.90 -4.30 -14.00
CA ASP A 69 -2.45 -4.46 -13.98
C ASP A 69 -1.85 -4.15 -12.60
N ALA A 70 -2.41 -3.16 -11.88
CA ALA A 70 -1.95 -2.78 -10.55
C ALA A 70 -3.10 -2.27 -9.65
N GLN A 71 -2.87 -2.25 -8.34
CA GLN A 71 -3.67 -1.45 -7.40
C GLN A 71 -2.96 -0.12 -7.18
N LEU A 72 -3.72 0.96 -7.13
CA LEU A 72 -3.26 2.31 -6.84
C LEU A 72 -3.90 2.77 -5.53
N PHE A 73 -3.08 3.04 -4.52
CA PHE A 73 -3.50 3.77 -3.33
C PHE A 73 -3.23 5.26 -3.54
N ARG A 74 -4.28 6.08 -3.41
CA ARG A 74 -4.20 7.53 -3.49
C ARG A 74 -4.78 8.16 -2.23
N PHE A 75 -4.14 9.21 -1.73
CA PHE A 75 -4.65 9.98 -0.59
C PHE A 75 -4.32 11.46 -0.75
N GLU A 76 -4.92 12.32 0.08
CA GLU A 76 -4.62 13.75 0.07
C GLU A 76 -3.53 14.09 1.08
N SER A 77 -2.87 15.23 0.91
CA SER A 77 -1.84 15.70 1.87
C SER A 77 -2.41 15.88 3.29
N ALA A 78 -3.70 16.18 3.42
CA ALA A 78 -4.40 16.27 4.70
C ALA A 78 -4.52 14.92 5.43
N ASP A 79 -4.51 13.80 4.69
CA ASP A 79 -4.65 12.45 5.26
C ASP A 79 -3.37 11.95 5.93
N ILE A 80 -2.22 12.59 5.67
CA ILE A 80 -0.91 12.21 6.21
C ILE A 80 -0.94 12.12 7.73
N GLU A 81 -1.54 13.11 8.40
CA GLU A 81 -1.56 13.13 9.87
C GLU A 81 -2.42 12.00 10.44
N THR A 82 -3.49 11.60 9.73
CA THR A 82 -4.30 10.44 10.11
C THR A 82 -3.52 9.14 9.93
N LEU A 83 -2.79 8.99 8.82
CA LEU A 83 -1.93 7.82 8.57
C LEU A 83 -0.79 7.72 9.60
N LYS A 84 -0.18 8.85 9.99
CA LYS A 84 0.82 8.89 11.06
C LYS A 84 0.22 8.48 12.41
N ALA A 85 -0.91 9.07 12.78
CA ALA A 85 -1.59 8.74 14.03
C ALA A 85 -1.97 7.26 14.07
N PHE A 86 -2.36 6.67 12.92
CA PHE A 86 -2.57 5.24 12.80
C PHE A 86 -1.31 4.44 13.12
N VAL A 87 -0.18 4.75 12.46
CA VAL A 87 1.12 4.10 12.71
C VAL A 87 1.50 4.20 14.18
N GLU A 88 1.45 5.39 14.77
CA GLU A 88 1.76 5.60 16.19
C GLU A 88 0.83 4.82 17.14
N SER A 89 -0.46 4.70 16.80
CA SER A 89 -1.42 3.95 17.61
C SER A 89 -1.23 2.43 17.56
N GLN A 90 -0.73 1.91 16.42
CA GLN A 90 -0.51 0.48 16.19
C GLN A 90 0.92 0.04 16.49
N THR A 91 1.85 0.99 16.55
CA THR A 91 3.21 0.76 17.05
C THR A 91 3.16 1.03 18.53
N PRO A 92 2.94 0.01 19.40
CA PRO A 92 3.07 0.27 20.82
C PRO A 92 4.43 0.89 21.09
N ASP A 93 4.45 1.94 21.91
CA ASP A 93 5.63 2.27 22.69
C ASP A 93 6.17 0.94 23.23
N VAL A 94 7.35 0.55 22.77
CA VAL A 94 7.97 -0.72 23.12
C VAL A 94 8.39 -0.63 24.59
N THR A 95 7.43 -0.73 25.50
CA THR A 95 7.63 -0.80 26.94
C THR A 95 6.66 -1.83 27.53
N LEU A 96 7.04 -3.10 27.37
CA LEU A 96 6.80 -4.20 28.33
C LEU A 96 5.37 -4.65 28.68
N TRP A 97 4.30 -3.94 28.33
CA TRP A 97 2.94 -4.25 28.82
C TRP A 97 2.04 -5.03 27.84
N GLN A 98 2.43 -5.20 26.57
CA GLN A 98 1.60 -5.90 25.59
C GLN A 98 1.49 -7.41 25.78
N ASN A 99 2.25 -8.02 26.70
CA ASN A 99 2.15 -9.45 26.98
C ASN A 99 0.85 -9.89 27.70
N VAL A 100 -0.05 -8.96 28.08
CA VAL A 100 -1.21 -9.31 28.94
C VAL A 100 -2.58 -9.22 28.24
N ARG A 101 -2.71 -8.54 27.10
CA ARG A 101 -4.00 -8.47 26.39
C ARG A 101 -3.90 -9.09 25.00
N LYS A 102 -4.61 -10.21 24.83
CA LYS A 102 -4.92 -10.91 23.57
C LYS A 102 -5.74 -10.05 22.59
N LYS A 103 -5.41 -8.78 22.38
CA LYS A 103 -5.87 -8.05 21.20
C LYS A 103 -4.97 -8.51 20.08
N ARG A 104 -5.60 -9.03 19.01
CA ARG A 104 -4.90 -9.55 17.82
C ARG A 104 -3.81 -8.55 17.44
N PRO A 105 -2.53 -8.94 17.36
CA PRO A 105 -1.54 -8.08 16.74
C PRO A 105 -2.04 -7.89 15.30
N GLN A 106 -2.49 -6.67 14.96
CA GLN A 106 -2.42 -6.30 13.56
C GLN A 106 -0.96 -6.50 13.17
N PRO A 107 -0.69 -7.13 12.03
CA PRO A 107 0.66 -7.55 11.72
C PRO A 107 1.53 -6.30 11.67
N ALA A 108 2.65 -6.35 12.38
CA ALA A 108 3.65 -5.28 12.36
C ALA A 108 3.94 -4.84 10.91
N ASP A 109 3.86 -5.77 9.96
CA ASP A 109 3.99 -5.55 8.53
C ASP A 109 3.02 -4.52 7.94
N PHE A 110 1.75 -4.46 8.38
CA PHE A 110 0.77 -3.50 7.85
C PHE A 110 1.07 -2.07 8.33
N SER A 111 1.43 -1.91 9.60
CA SER A 111 1.85 -0.61 10.14
C SER A 111 3.17 -0.16 9.51
N LEU A 112 4.12 -1.08 9.30
CA LEU A 112 5.39 -0.80 8.61
C LEU A 112 5.17 -0.39 7.15
N MET A 113 4.20 -1.01 6.48
CA MET A 113 3.80 -0.63 5.13
C MET A 113 3.27 0.80 5.08
N ILE A 114 2.34 1.17 5.97
CA ILE A 114 1.80 2.54 6.03
C ILE A 114 2.89 3.53 6.41
N GLN A 115 3.80 3.16 7.32
CA GLN A 115 4.95 3.99 7.66
C GLN A 115 5.81 4.28 6.43
N ALA A 116 6.15 3.27 5.62
CA ALA A 116 6.94 3.45 4.41
C ALA A 116 6.24 4.37 3.38
N ILE A 117 4.91 4.24 3.25
CA ILE A 117 4.09 5.13 2.40
C ILE A 117 4.15 6.58 2.89
N VAL A 118 3.97 6.81 4.19
CA VAL A 118 4.02 8.15 4.79
C VAL A 118 5.41 8.77 4.62
N GLU A 119 6.47 8.03 4.90
CA GLU A 119 7.85 8.51 4.76
C GLU A 119 8.15 8.90 3.31
N ALA A 120 7.78 8.06 2.34
CA ALA A 120 7.96 8.34 0.93
C ALA A 120 7.14 9.56 0.47
N ALA A 121 5.89 9.67 0.93
CA ALA A 121 5.01 10.79 0.60
C ALA A 121 5.57 12.13 1.07
N GLN A 122 6.12 12.16 2.28
CA GLN A 122 6.73 13.38 2.83
C GLN A 122 8.03 13.76 2.12
N GLN A 123 8.86 12.78 1.74
CA GLN A 123 10.14 13.05 1.07
C GLN A 123 9.95 13.55 -0.37
N GLN A 124 8.97 13.00 -1.09
CA GLN A 124 8.82 13.23 -2.53
C GLN A 124 7.62 14.12 -2.88
N SER A 125 6.76 14.46 -1.90
CA SER A 125 5.49 15.17 -2.13
C SER A 125 4.59 14.46 -3.14
N ILE A 126 4.52 13.13 -3.03
CA ILE A 126 3.72 12.25 -3.90
C ILE A 126 2.75 11.47 -3.02
N PHE A 127 1.51 11.34 -3.48
CA PHE A 127 0.42 10.72 -2.71
C PHE A 127 -0.25 9.58 -3.47
N GLU A 128 0.49 8.97 -4.40
CA GLU A 128 0.06 7.87 -5.26
C GLU A 128 1.08 6.74 -5.15
N PHE A 129 0.59 5.54 -4.80
CA PHE A 129 1.42 4.36 -4.55
C PHE A 129 0.83 3.14 -5.24
N TYR A 130 1.68 2.38 -5.93
CA TYR A 130 1.28 1.27 -6.78
C TYR A 130 1.68 -0.05 -6.17
N LEU A 131 0.79 -1.03 -6.17
CA LEU A 131 1.09 -2.40 -5.79
C LEU A 131 1.22 -3.26 -7.05
N ILE A 132 2.45 -3.69 -7.31
CA ILE A 132 2.82 -4.50 -8.46
C ILE A 132 3.22 -5.92 -8.04
N GLN A 133 3.00 -6.89 -8.93
CA GLN A 133 3.39 -8.29 -8.74
C GLN A 133 4.43 -8.69 -9.79
N SER A 134 5.55 -9.29 -9.34
CA SER A 134 6.61 -9.83 -10.19
C SER A 134 6.93 -11.29 -9.89
#